data_AF-A0A1X1VS10-F1
#
_entry.id   AF-A0A1X1VS10-F1
#
_cell.length_a   1.000
_cell.length_b   1.000
_cell.length_c   1.000
_cell.angle_alpha   90.00
_cell.angle_beta   90.00
_cell.angle_gamma   90.00
#
_symmetry.space_group_name_H-M   'P 1'
#
loop_
_entity.id
_entity.type
_entity.pdbx_description
1 polymer ?
#
loop_
_entity_poly.entity_id
_entity_poly.type
_entity_poly.pdbx_seq_one_letter_code
_entity_poly.pdbx_strand_id
1 'polypeptide(L)' 'MAPLARAETRVAIERLLDRTSDIRINEREHGPANDRRYQYVPTYILRGLTELHLEFTPA' A
#
# COMPACT_ATOMS: atom_id res chain seq x y z
N MET A 1 -16.95 -14.03 -4.52
CA MET A 1 -15.54 -13.63 -4.77
C MET A 1 -14.77 -13.28 -3.47
N ALA A 2 -15.05 -13.87 -2.31
CA ALA A 2 -14.42 -13.46 -1.03
C ALA A 2 -13.24 -14.35 -0.55
N PRO A 3 -13.25 -15.69 -0.71
CA PRO A 3 -12.19 -16.53 -0.15
C PRO A 3 -10.83 -16.38 -0.86
N LEU A 4 -10.84 -16.32 -2.19
CA LEU A 4 -9.61 -16.21 -2.98
C LEU A 4 -8.91 -14.87 -2.74
N ALA A 5 -9.63 -13.75 -2.83
CA ALA A 5 -9.07 -12.42 -2.59
C ALA A 5 -8.43 -12.30 -1.19
N ARG A 6 -9.02 -12.94 -0.17
CA ARG A 6 -8.44 -12.99 1.19
C ARG A 6 -7.15 -13.81 1.21
N ALA A 7 -7.12 -14.97 0.56
CA ALA A 7 -5.94 -15.82 0.50
C ALA A 7 -4.79 -15.14 -0.24
N GLU A 8 -5.07 -14.53 -1.39
CA GLU A 8 -4.09 -13.78 -2.19
C GLU A 8 -3.51 -12.60 -1.41
N THR A 9 -4.39 -11.80 -0.77
CA THR A 9 -3.96 -10.67 0.06
C THR A 9 -3.07 -11.13 1.21
N ARG A 10 -3.45 -12.21 1.90
CA ARG A 10 -2.67 -12.73 3.02
C ARG A 10 -1.27 -13.16 2.56
N VAL A 11 -1.17 -14.00 1.53
CA VAL A 11 0.11 -14.51 1.04
C VAL A 11 1.01 -13.39 0.50
N ALA A 12 0.42 -12.39 -0.17
CA ALA A 12 1.16 -11.24 -0.68
C ALA A 12 1.73 -10.39 0.47
N ILE A 13 0.94 -10.11 1.50
CA ILE A 13 1.37 -9.32 2.67
C ILE A 13 2.42 -10.09 3.47
N GLU A 14 2.21 -11.39 3.74
CA GLU A 14 3.19 -12.24 4.45
C GLU A 14 4.56 -12.19 3.77
N ARG A 15 4.61 -12.42 2.45
CA ARG A 15 5.88 -12.39 1.70
C ARG A 15 6.52 -11.02 1.62
N LEU A 16 5.73 -9.95 1.60
CA LEU A 16 6.24 -8.59 1.62
C LEU A 16 6.92 -8.31 2.97
N LEU A 17 6.23 -8.63 4.07
CA LEU A 17 6.73 -8.42 5.44
C LEU A 17 7.93 -9.32 5.76
N ASP A 18 8.00 -10.53 5.21
CA ASP A 18 9.16 -11.41 5.38
C ASP A 18 10.45 -10.84 4.76
N ARG A 19 10.34 -9.94 3.77
CA ARG A 19 11.48 -9.41 3.00
C ARG A 19 11.78 -7.94 3.26
N THR A 20 10.95 -7.27 4.04
CA THR A 20 11.04 -5.82 4.26
C THR A 20 10.80 -5.48 5.72
N SER A 21 11.53 -4.48 6.20
CA SER A 21 11.39 -3.89 7.52
C SER A 21 11.33 -2.35 7.40
N ASP A 22 10.96 -1.66 8.47
CA ASP A 22 10.82 -0.19 8.50
C ASP A 22 10.00 0.37 7.31
N ILE A 23 8.85 -0.22 7.02
CA ILE A 23 8.00 0.20 5.91
C ILE A 23 7.37 1.56 6.25
N ARG A 24 7.65 2.56 5.43
CA ARG A 24 7.18 3.95 5.58
C ARG A 24 6.59 4.46 4.27
N ILE A 25 5.70 5.44 4.37
CA ILE A 25 5.13 6.11 3.19
C ILE A 25 6.07 7.23 2.77
N ASN A 26 6.44 7.24 1.49
CA ASN A 26 7.36 8.23 0.94
C ASN A 26 6.80 9.65 1.11
N GLU A 27 7.45 10.48 1.91
CA GLU A 27 6.96 11.84 2.21
C GLU A 27 7.12 12.80 1.03
N ARG A 28 8.05 12.53 0.10
CA ARG A 28 8.25 13.37 -1.09
C ARG A 28 7.05 13.27 -2.02
N GLU A 29 6.58 12.05 -2.25
CA GLU A 29 5.43 11.78 -3.12
C GLU A 29 4.10 12.04 -2.39
N HIS A 30 3.99 11.65 -1.12
CA HIS A 30 2.72 11.66 -0.40
C HIS A 30 2.57 12.74 0.68
N GLY A 31 3.54 13.64 0.90
CA GLY A 31 3.49 14.60 2.01
C GLY A 31 3.79 13.98 3.37
N PRO A 32 3.87 14.77 4.46
CA PRO A 32 4.28 14.30 5.78
C PRO A 32 3.22 13.40 6.43
N ALA A 33 3.60 12.65 7.47
CA ALA A 33 2.73 11.71 8.19
C ALA A 33 1.32 12.24 8.54
N ASN A 34 1.20 13.51 8.90
CA ASN A 34 -0.06 14.13 9.33
C ASN A 34 -0.80 14.91 8.23
N ASP A 35 -0.25 14.98 7.01
CA ASP A 35 -0.85 15.68 5.87
C ASP A 35 -0.60 14.88 4.58
N ARG A 36 -1.05 13.62 4.59
CA ARG A 36 -0.85 12.70 3.47
C ARG A 36 -1.79 13.04 2.31
N ARG A 37 -1.21 13.13 1.12
CA ARG A 37 -1.88 13.38 -0.15
C ARG A 37 -1.91 12.09 -0.96
N TYR A 38 -3.12 11.57 -1.16
CA TYR A 38 -3.37 10.37 -1.94
C TYR A 38 -4.25 10.70 -3.13
N GLN A 39 -3.92 10.08 -4.26
CA GLN A 39 -4.75 10.12 -5.45
C GLN A 39 -5.57 8.84 -5.53
N TYR A 40 -6.86 8.99 -5.75
CA TYR A 40 -7.79 7.87 -5.90
C TYR A 40 -8.27 7.79 -7.34
N VAL A 41 -8.58 6.56 -7.77
CA VAL A 41 -9.22 6.34 -9.06
C VAL A 41 -10.52 7.16 -9.14
N PRO A 42 -10.73 7.96 -10.20
CA PRO A 42 -11.84 8.92 -10.29
C PRO A 42 -13.15 8.20 -10.71
N THR A 43 -13.58 7.21 -9.93
CA THR A 43 -14.78 6.42 -10.21
C THR A 43 -15.69 6.37 -9.00
N TYR A 44 -17.00 6.21 -9.22
CA TYR A 44 -17.98 6.10 -8.15
C TYR A 44 -18.13 4.67 -7.59
N ILE A 45 -17.62 3.65 -8.30
CA ILE A 45 -17.77 2.23 -7.94
C ILE A 45 -16.58 1.74 -7.11
N LEU A 46 -15.36 2.18 -7.45
CA LEU A 46 -14.13 1.66 -6.86
C LEU A 46 -13.42 2.74 -6.04
N ARG A 47 -12.99 2.35 -4.85
CA ARG A 47 -12.10 3.15 -4.01
C ARG A 47 -10.72 2.49 -3.96
N GLY A 48 -9.85 2.88 -4.89
CA GLY A 48 -8.47 2.43 -4.97
C GLY A 48 -7.53 3.62 -5.14
N LEU A 49 -6.32 3.51 -4.59
CA LEU A 49 -5.24 4.45 -4.87
C LEU A 49 -4.75 4.27 -6.31
N THR A 50 -4.42 5.36 -6.99
CA THR A 50 -3.76 5.28 -8.30
C THR A 50 -2.31 4.84 -8.15
N GLU A 51 -1.64 5.25 -7.08
CA GLU A 51 -0.27 4.90 -6.75
C GLU A 51 -0.02 4.96 -5.22
N LEU A 52 0.96 4.18 -4.75
CA LEU A 52 1.44 4.20 -3.37
C LEU A 52 2.96 3.96 -3.38
N HIS A 53 3.72 5.01 -3.15
CA HIS A 53 5.17 5.00 -3.06
C HIS A 53 5.61 4.76 -1.61
N LEU A 54 6.38 3.71 -1.41
CA LEU A 54 6.85 3.27 -0.10
C LEU A 54 8.38 3.34 -0.03
N GLU A 55 8.89 3.60 1.17
CA GLU A 55 10.27 3.40 1.55
C GLU A 55 10.34 2.20 2.50
N PHE A 56 11.36 1.35 2.36
CA PHE A 56 11.54 0.20 3.23
C PHE A 56 13.02 -0.19 3.28
N THR A 57 13.39 -0.92 4.33
CA THR A 57 14.70 -1.55 4.46
C THR A 57 14.59 -3.02 4.05
N PRO A 58 15.42 -3.52 3.12
CA PRO A 58 15.49 -4.95 2.83
C PRO A 58 15.88 -5.74 4.09
N ALA A 59 15.17 -6.84 4.36
CA ALA A 59 15.47 -7.74 5.47
C ALA A 59 16.72 -8.60 5.21
#